data_AF-A0A4R8WLV4-F1
#
_entry.id   AF-A0A4R8WLV4-F1
#
_cell.length_a   1.000
_cell.length_b   1.000
_cell.length_c   1.000
_cell.angle_alpha   90.00
_cell.angle_beta   90.00
_cell.angle_gamma   90.00
#
_symmetry.space_group_name_H-M   'P 1'
#
loop_
_entity.id
_entity.type
_entity.pdbx_description
1 polymer ?
#
loop_
_entity_poly.entity_id
_entity_poly.type
_entity_poly.pdbx_seq_one_letter_code
_entity_poly.pdbx_strand_id
1 'polypeptide(L)'
;MTRPRLPVRVPGNFRRSRIKRLIAALLGLGLVAATVGLLVLSGQITLQSSTGAKVSSGLHEVATVPVNASQLVSWLPDAWQRERVLEPATRMMIAASYIRAWAAIGRFQSTGERSAVNDTFSGAARRAVLDLPRTGPSATWDLRHSLELEFYALDGATVAFHDGGANIARTVGTGLNETVLLSHESYDVVMVLEDGFWRIRQLRRSAGSDTATLTTDAAGATAITGAPTTTPLTVPASLATEYRPAGWAPVVPVAVTASATPTPTPGATPTPAPSATPVPAPILLAPATLGADFARLRALGFDTIRVPLPYTELGGAKPTDDAITGLITLLEQADRHGLRVDLVLFDGFPDLTPANWVAADAHLTAIATAVRGQPALALWDLADRPEQRTTGSPSPAEIRAFLLHTGSVLRELDPGTPQTVSWATSAAAADPSMAGLVDAVSLHLTGGGDPTAAIEVVRAALPDRAVLLTVTGLSTEGGWGPLPKTEARQASDVARVLLAAERAGLSRVSVATFADTKTDAGGLLRADVSAKPAAVLFEAGAQLTTIPAPGLLDYATSKFWILVFAALLAGAGVLLWVHRRRRKRRQQKPGSADSPTTGQHDRPGSTPQ
;
A
#
# COMPACT_ATOMS: atom_id res chain seq x y z
N MET A 1 -76.33 -8.69 90.11
CA MET A 1 -76.83 -8.21 88.79
C MET A 1 -75.72 -7.44 88.08
N THR A 2 -75.67 -7.57 86.75
CA THR A 2 -74.98 -6.72 85.76
C THR A 2 -73.43 -6.67 85.67
N ARG A 3 -72.96 -7.50 84.74
CA ARG A 3 -72.05 -7.28 83.58
C ARG A 3 -70.52 -7.04 83.74
N PRO A 4 -69.73 -7.58 82.77
CA PRO A 4 -68.27 -7.70 82.80
C PRO A 4 -67.55 -6.63 81.95
N ARG A 5 -66.23 -6.42 82.15
CA ARG A 5 -65.33 -5.83 81.15
C ARG A 5 -63.90 -6.37 81.27
N LEU A 6 -63.39 -6.89 80.14
CA LEU A 6 -61.99 -7.23 79.84
C LEU A 6 -61.07 -5.99 79.89
N PRO A 7 -59.81 -6.12 80.32
CA PRO A 7 -58.77 -5.16 80.00
C PRO A 7 -58.06 -5.49 78.68
N VAL A 8 -57.98 -4.45 77.85
CA VAL A 8 -57.40 -4.36 76.50
C VAL A 8 -55.87 -4.33 76.56
N ARG A 9 -55.21 -5.15 75.73
CA ARG A 9 -53.78 -5.07 75.41
C ARG A 9 -53.50 -3.80 74.59
N VAL A 10 -52.61 -2.93 75.08
CA VAL A 10 -52.04 -1.81 74.32
C VAL A 10 -50.70 -2.22 73.71
N PRO A 11 -50.50 -2.15 72.38
CA PRO A 11 -49.22 -2.47 71.74
C PRO A 11 -48.36 -1.20 71.61
N GLY A 12 -47.37 -1.04 72.50
CA GLY A 12 -46.33 -0.03 72.39
C GLY A 12 -45.02 -0.64 71.89
N ASN A 13 -44.45 -0.07 70.80
CA ASN A 13 -43.02 -0.03 70.42
C ASN A 13 -42.60 -0.51 69.01
N PHE A 14 -43.49 -0.87 68.09
CA PHE A 14 -43.07 -1.31 66.75
C PHE A 14 -42.89 -0.21 65.67
N ARG A 15 -43.38 1.03 65.87
CA ARG A 15 -43.28 2.11 64.85
C ARG A 15 -42.05 3.03 64.97
N ARG A 16 -41.43 3.18 66.15
CA ARG A 16 -40.23 4.06 66.32
C ARG A 16 -38.93 3.43 65.79
N SER A 17 -38.84 2.11 65.68
CA SER A 17 -37.62 1.42 65.21
C SER A 17 -37.45 1.45 63.69
N ARG A 18 -38.55 1.45 62.91
CA ARG A 18 -38.50 1.49 61.44
C ARG A 18 -38.09 2.85 60.90
N ILE A 19 -38.58 3.95 61.49
CA ILE A 19 -38.20 5.32 61.10
C ILE A 19 -36.73 5.59 61.41
N LYS A 20 -36.24 5.16 62.58
CA LYS A 20 -34.81 5.27 62.93
C LYS A 20 -33.90 4.49 61.97
N ARG A 21 -34.33 3.29 61.52
CA ARG A 21 -33.61 2.49 60.52
C ARG A 21 -33.64 3.14 59.12
N LEU A 22 -34.74 3.78 58.74
CA LEU A 22 -34.87 4.51 57.47
C LEU A 22 -33.98 5.76 57.45
N ILE A 23 -33.95 6.53 58.53
CA ILE A 23 -33.06 7.69 58.68
C ILE A 23 -31.59 7.24 58.67
N ALA A 24 -31.25 6.16 59.38
CA ALA A 24 -29.90 5.59 59.37
C ALA A 24 -29.48 5.08 57.98
N ALA A 25 -30.41 4.47 57.22
CA ALA A 25 -30.15 4.02 55.86
C ALA A 25 -29.94 5.19 54.89
N LEU A 26 -30.72 6.27 55.01
CA LEU A 26 -30.54 7.48 54.20
C LEU A 26 -29.23 8.22 54.53
N LEU A 27 -28.86 8.30 55.82
CA LEU A 27 -27.57 8.83 56.24
C LEU A 27 -26.41 7.96 55.75
N GLY A 28 -26.55 6.64 55.80
CA GLY A 28 -25.56 5.71 55.24
C GLY A 28 -25.39 5.87 53.74
N LEU A 29 -26.49 6.01 52.99
CA LEU A 29 -26.45 6.23 51.54
C LEU A 29 -25.81 7.58 51.19
N GLY A 30 -26.14 8.63 51.96
CA GLY A 30 -25.53 9.96 51.81
C GLY A 30 -24.03 9.94 52.10
N LEU A 31 -23.59 9.20 53.12
CA LEU A 31 -22.17 9.02 53.42
C LEU A 31 -21.44 8.30 52.28
N VAL A 32 -22.01 7.23 51.74
CA VAL A 32 -21.44 6.52 50.59
C VAL A 32 -21.34 7.43 49.37
N ALA A 33 -22.39 8.21 49.06
CA ALA A 33 -22.36 9.16 47.96
C ALA A 33 -21.29 10.26 48.14
N ALA A 34 -21.15 10.79 49.36
CA ALA A 34 -20.11 11.77 49.67
C ALA A 34 -18.70 11.16 49.55
N THR A 35 -18.53 9.90 49.96
CA THR A 35 -17.24 9.20 49.88
C THR A 35 -16.86 8.92 48.42
N VAL A 36 -17.82 8.50 47.59
CA VAL A 36 -17.62 8.33 46.13
C VAL A 36 -17.33 9.67 45.47
N GLY A 37 -18.05 10.74 45.83
CA GLY A 37 -17.78 12.09 45.33
C GLY A 37 -16.38 12.58 45.68
N LEU A 38 -15.91 12.31 46.90
CA LEU A 38 -14.56 12.65 47.34
C LEU A 38 -13.50 11.82 46.60
N LEU A 39 -13.77 10.55 46.31
CA LEU A 39 -12.92 9.66 45.52
C LEU A 39 -12.82 10.11 44.05
N VAL A 40 -13.93 10.55 43.46
CA VAL A 40 -13.94 11.13 42.10
C VAL A 40 -13.20 12.45 42.08
N LEU A 41 -13.40 13.32 43.08
CA LEU A 41 -12.71 14.61 43.17
C LEU A 41 -11.20 14.43 43.41
N SER A 42 -10.80 13.51 44.28
CA SER A 42 -9.39 13.18 44.49
C SER A 42 -8.78 12.52 43.25
N GLY A 43 -9.52 11.66 42.55
CA GLY A 43 -9.15 11.13 41.23
C GLY A 43 -8.91 12.23 40.19
N GLN A 44 -9.80 13.22 40.11
CA GLN A 44 -9.68 14.40 39.24
C GLN A 44 -8.48 15.28 39.64
N ILE A 45 -8.24 15.48 40.94
CA ILE A 45 -7.07 16.22 41.43
C ILE A 45 -5.79 15.44 41.12
N THR A 46 -5.76 14.11 41.26
CA THR A 46 -4.60 13.30 40.84
C THR A 46 -4.41 13.25 39.33
N LEU A 47 -5.47 13.33 38.52
CA LEU A 47 -5.37 13.46 37.07
C LEU A 47 -4.86 14.86 36.66
N GLN A 48 -5.26 15.91 37.37
CA GLN A 48 -4.76 17.28 37.19
C GLN A 48 -3.37 17.52 37.82
N SER A 49 -2.94 16.71 38.79
CA SER A 49 -1.60 16.79 39.39
C SER A 49 -0.61 15.78 38.79
N SER A 50 -1.10 14.75 38.10
CA SER A 50 -0.30 13.84 37.25
C SER A 50 -0.09 14.36 35.82
N THR A 51 -0.79 15.42 35.41
CA THR A 51 -0.16 16.42 34.53
C THR A 51 0.91 17.12 35.34
N GLY A 52 2.02 16.42 35.56
CA GLY A 52 3.19 16.95 36.24
C GLY A 52 3.53 18.30 35.63
N ALA A 53 3.78 19.28 36.49
CA ALA A 53 4.46 20.49 36.11
C ALA A 53 5.66 20.08 35.24
N LYS A 54 5.60 20.42 33.95
CA LYS A 54 6.64 20.12 32.97
C LYS A 54 7.96 20.65 33.51
N VAL A 55 8.82 19.76 34.00
CA VAL A 55 10.23 20.06 34.29
C VAL A 55 10.99 20.38 32.98
N SER A 56 10.34 20.31 31.81
CA SER A 56 10.84 20.86 30.55
C SER A 56 10.62 22.38 30.38
N SER A 57 9.96 23.11 31.29
CA SER A 57 9.85 24.57 31.13
C SER A 57 11.15 25.33 31.45
N GLY A 58 12.18 24.66 31.97
CA GLY A 58 13.48 25.28 32.33
C GLY A 58 14.68 24.78 31.53
N LEU A 59 14.53 23.72 30.74
CA LEU A 59 15.57 23.21 29.85
C LEU A 59 14.92 22.98 28.49
N HIS A 60 15.28 23.82 27.52
CA HIS A 60 14.92 23.58 26.13
C HIS A 60 15.51 22.23 25.74
N GLU A 61 14.63 21.26 25.44
CA GLU A 61 14.99 19.97 24.89
C GLU A 61 15.90 20.21 23.68
N VAL A 62 17.15 19.74 23.76
CA VAL A 62 18.14 19.91 22.69
C VAL A 62 17.48 19.49 21.39
N ALA A 63 17.38 20.42 20.43
CA ALA A 63 16.64 20.25 19.19
C ALA A 63 17.05 18.93 18.51
N THR A 64 16.22 17.90 18.66
CA THR A 64 16.51 16.60 18.05
C THR A 64 16.52 16.80 16.54
N VAL A 65 17.67 16.54 15.93
CA VAL A 65 17.85 16.59 14.47
C VAL A 65 16.83 15.62 13.86
N PRO A 66 15.97 16.06 12.91
CA PRO A 66 15.13 15.13 12.18
C PRO A 66 16.01 14.04 11.60
N VAL A 67 15.64 12.77 11.83
CA VAL A 67 16.47 11.60 11.48
C VAL A 67 16.79 11.54 9.97
N ASN A 68 16.04 12.27 9.15
CA ASN A 68 16.14 12.40 7.71
C ASN A 68 16.73 13.72 7.21
N ALA A 69 17.16 14.66 8.07
CA ALA A 69 17.68 15.95 7.63
C ALA A 69 18.91 15.82 6.70
N SER A 70 19.76 14.82 6.94
CA SER A 70 20.91 14.49 6.07
C SER A 70 20.52 13.84 4.75
N GLN A 71 19.29 13.36 4.60
CA GLN A 71 18.77 12.78 3.35
C GLN A 71 18.12 13.86 2.46
N LEU A 72 17.63 14.95 3.08
CA LEU A 72 16.94 16.04 2.40
C LEU A 72 17.89 17.15 1.94
N VAL A 73 19.00 17.37 2.65
CA VAL A 73 19.91 18.49 2.38
C VAL A 73 21.23 18.01 1.78
N SER A 74 21.55 18.50 0.59
CA SER A 74 22.90 18.48 0.03
C SER A 74 23.55 19.84 0.19
N TRP A 75 24.80 19.89 0.66
CA TRP A 75 25.57 21.13 0.70
C TRP A 75 26.44 21.22 -0.57
N LEU A 76 26.25 22.29 -1.32
CA LEU A 76 27.13 22.69 -2.41
C LEU A 76 28.44 23.28 -1.87
N PRO A 77 29.48 23.41 -2.71
CA PRO A 77 30.70 24.12 -2.32
C PRO A 77 30.39 25.53 -1.81
N ASP A 78 31.09 25.95 -0.75
CA ASP A 78 30.82 27.25 -0.13
C ASP A 78 31.25 28.39 -1.04
N ALA A 79 30.32 29.31 -1.34
CA ALA A 79 30.65 30.62 -1.89
C ALA A 79 31.42 31.46 -0.86
N TRP A 80 31.14 31.26 0.43
CA TRP A 80 31.86 31.87 1.53
C TRP A 80 33.24 31.23 1.74
N GLN A 81 34.30 31.96 1.40
CA GLN A 81 35.69 31.50 1.55
C GLN A 81 36.51 32.33 2.57
N ARG A 82 35.85 33.05 3.48
CA ARG A 82 36.53 33.98 4.42
C ARG A 82 36.86 33.34 5.78
N GLU A 83 37.36 34.17 6.70
CA GLU A 83 38.06 33.91 7.97
C GLU A 83 37.48 32.83 8.92
N ARG A 84 36.21 32.43 8.78
CA ARG A 84 35.59 31.36 9.57
C ARG A 84 34.97 30.28 8.68
N VAL A 85 35.42 29.05 8.89
CA VAL A 85 34.84 27.84 8.29
C VAL A 85 33.63 27.40 9.11
N LEU A 86 32.53 27.02 8.44
CA LEU A 86 31.36 26.48 9.11
C LEU A 86 31.66 25.06 9.63
N GLU A 87 31.53 24.85 10.94
CA GLU A 87 31.89 23.58 11.55
C GLU A 87 30.90 22.47 11.13
N PRO A 88 31.34 21.21 10.91
CA PRO A 88 30.46 20.13 10.46
C PRO A 88 29.22 19.90 11.34
N ALA A 89 29.37 20.03 12.67
CA ALA A 89 28.26 19.91 13.60
C ALA A 89 27.26 21.06 13.44
N THR A 90 27.74 22.31 13.33
CA THR A 90 26.91 23.50 13.10
C THR A 90 26.15 23.38 11.78
N ARG A 91 26.85 22.93 10.72
CA ARG A 91 26.28 22.68 9.39
C ARG A 91 25.12 21.69 9.44
N MET A 92 25.27 20.60 10.18
CA MET A 92 24.20 19.62 10.40
C MET A 92 23.03 20.20 11.20
N MET A 93 23.30 21.01 12.24
CA MET A 93 22.26 21.68 13.02
C MET A 93 21.45 22.69 12.19
N ILE A 94 22.12 23.46 11.32
CA ILE A 94 21.48 24.41 10.41
C ILE A 94 20.57 23.67 9.44
N ALA A 95 21.07 22.64 8.76
CA ALA A 95 20.28 21.79 7.87
C ALA A 95 19.06 21.20 8.59
N ALA A 96 19.26 20.62 9.78
CA ALA A 96 18.19 20.09 10.60
C ALA A 96 17.12 21.13 10.97
N SER A 97 17.54 22.33 11.36
CA SER A 97 16.61 23.42 11.67
C SER A 97 15.87 23.94 10.44
N TYR A 98 16.53 24.00 9.29
CA TYR A 98 15.92 24.41 8.02
C TYR A 98 14.80 23.44 7.61
N ILE A 99 15.07 22.14 7.64
CA ILE A 99 14.06 21.09 7.38
C ILE A 99 12.90 21.14 8.40
N ARG A 100 13.20 21.34 9.69
CA ARG A 100 12.15 21.52 10.71
C ARG A 100 11.26 22.73 10.42
N ALA A 101 11.82 23.81 9.89
CA ALA A 101 11.07 25.01 9.55
C ALA A 101 10.09 24.76 8.39
N TRP A 102 10.50 24.01 7.36
CA TRP A 102 9.60 23.57 6.29
C TRP A 102 8.48 22.66 6.80
N ALA A 103 8.82 21.67 7.63
CA ALA A 103 7.83 20.82 8.28
C ALA A 103 6.85 21.63 9.15
N ALA A 104 7.32 22.69 9.81
CA ALA A 104 6.47 23.60 10.58
C ALA A 104 5.50 24.40 9.70
N ILE A 105 5.91 24.83 8.50
CA ILE A 105 5.01 25.46 7.52
C ILE A 105 3.90 24.49 7.12
N GLY A 106 4.26 23.26 6.70
CA GLY A 106 3.29 22.24 6.29
C GLY A 106 2.31 21.88 7.43
N ARG A 107 2.81 21.76 8.66
CA ARG A 107 1.95 21.51 9.83
C ARG A 107 1.03 22.69 10.14
N PHE A 108 1.54 23.91 10.06
CA PHE A 108 0.72 25.10 10.29
C PHE A 108 -0.40 25.23 9.26
N GLN A 109 -0.12 24.96 7.98
CA GLN A 109 -1.12 25.00 6.92
C GLN A 109 -2.21 23.92 7.08
N SER A 110 -1.83 22.73 7.55
CA SER A 110 -2.75 21.59 7.72
C SER A 110 -3.55 21.62 9.03
N THR A 111 -2.94 21.99 10.16
CA THR A 111 -3.56 21.91 11.49
C THR A 111 -3.80 23.27 12.14
N GLY A 112 -3.16 24.32 11.65
CA GLY A 112 -3.15 25.64 12.29
C GLY A 112 -2.23 25.74 13.52
N GLU A 113 -1.46 24.69 13.84
CA GLU A 113 -0.55 24.65 14.99
C GLU A 113 0.56 25.71 14.88
N ARG A 114 0.65 26.59 15.90
CA ARG A 114 1.61 27.71 15.92
C ARG A 114 2.92 27.41 16.65
N SER A 115 2.96 26.41 17.53
CA SER A 115 4.14 26.07 18.35
C SER A 115 5.36 25.79 17.47
N ALA A 116 5.23 24.87 16.51
CA ALA A 116 6.32 24.53 15.60
C ALA A 116 6.85 25.75 14.82
N VAL A 117 5.97 26.68 14.41
CA VAL A 117 6.38 27.91 13.71
C VAL A 117 7.14 28.85 14.66
N ASN A 118 6.70 28.98 15.91
CA ASN A 118 7.36 29.83 16.89
C ASN A 118 8.76 29.33 17.25
N ASP A 119 8.94 28.00 17.25
CA ASP A 119 10.22 27.36 17.61
C ASP A 119 11.25 27.43 16.46
N THR A 120 10.78 27.51 15.21
CA THR A 120 11.63 27.44 14.00
C THR A 120 11.82 28.78 13.28
N PHE A 121 10.94 29.76 13.49
CA PHE A 121 11.01 31.07 12.86
C PHE A 121 11.09 32.21 13.89
N SER A 122 11.78 33.29 13.53
CA SER A 122 11.79 34.53 14.32
C SER A 122 11.60 35.78 13.43
N GLY A 123 11.40 36.93 14.07
CA GLY A 123 11.31 38.23 13.40
C GLY A 123 10.25 38.32 12.29
N ALA A 124 10.67 38.72 11.08
CA ALA A 124 9.78 38.94 9.94
C ALA A 124 9.30 37.62 9.32
N ALA A 125 10.16 36.61 9.21
CA ALA A 125 9.79 35.31 8.65
C ALA A 125 8.67 34.63 9.46
N ARG A 126 8.73 34.70 10.79
CA ARG A 126 7.65 34.17 11.64
C ARG A 126 6.29 34.80 11.35
N ARG A 127 6.25 36.14 11.20
CA ARG A 127 5.01 36.84 10.87
C ARG A 127 4.49 36.42 9.51
N ALA A 128 5.37 36.36 8.51
CA ALA A 128 5.02 35.94 7.16
C ALA A 128 4.42 34.52 7.13
N VAL A 129 5.00 33.55 7.85
CA VAL A 129 4.46 32.19 7.93
C VAL A 129 3.10 32.16 8.63
N LEU A 130 2.94 32.91 9.72
CA LEU A 130 1.67 32.95 10.46
C LEU A 130 0.54 33.67 9.70
N ASP A 131 0.88 34.50 8.72
CA ASP A 131 -0.05 35.19 7.82
C ASP A 131 -0.44 34.33 6.60
N LEU A 132 0.21 33.17 6.39
CA LEU A 132 -0.13 32.28 5.27
C LEU A 132 -1.61 31.85 5.35
N PRO A 133 -2.32 31.83 4.20
CA PRO A 133 -3.69 31.36 4.15
C PRO A 133 -3.83 29.94 4.69
N ARG A 134 -4.86 29.72 5.51
CA ARG A 134 -5.29 28.39 5.95
C ARG A 134 -6.30 27.86 4.93
N THR A 135 -5.85 27.50 3.74
CA THR A 135 -6.71 27.10 2.61
C THR A 135 -7.18 25.65 2.71
N GLY A 136 -7.85 25.30 3.81
CA GLY A 136 -8.33 23.93 4.04
C GLY A 136 -7.18 22.93 4.22
N PRO A 137 -7.39 21.63 3.92
CA PRO A 137 -6.34 20.62 3.97
C PRO A 137 -5.32 20.95 2.88
N SER A 138 -4.28 21.66 3.28
CA SER A 138 -3.12 21.93 2.45
C SER A 138 -1.90 21.46 3.21
N ALA A 139 -1.04 20.69 2.54
CA ALA A 139 0.17 20.16 3.12
C ALA A 139 1.34 20.46 2.19
N THR A 140 2.40 21.02 2.77
CA THR A 140 3.68 21.24 2.07
C THR A 140 4.66 20.17 2.54
N TRP A 141 5.25 19.48 1.58
CA TRP A 141 6.21 18.40 1.77
C TRP A 141 7.51 18.77 1.08
N ASP A 142 8.57 18.69 1.84
CA ASP A 142 9.93 18.92 1.39
C ASP A 142 10.53 17.59 0.91
N LEU A 143 11.12 17.61 -0.28
CA LEU A 143 11.65 16.43 -0.96
C LEU A 143 13.18 16.48 -1.10
N ARG A 144 13.75 17.66 -1.38
CA ARG A 144 15.20 17.85 -1.54
C ARG A 144 15.54 19.34 -1.46
N HIS A 145 16.72 19.65 -0.93
CA HIS A 145 17.31 20.98 -0.86
C HIS A 145 18.79 20.94 -1.22
N SER A 146 19.28 22.01 -1.87
CA SER A 146 20.68 22.17 -2.27
C SER A 146 21.21 23.50 -1.77
N LEU A 147 21.92 23.47 -0.63
CA LEU A 147 22.32 24.64 0.11
C LEU A 147 23.75 25.07 -0.23
N GLU A 148 23.94 26.35 -0.55
CA GLU A 148 25.23 27.00 -0.76
C GLU A 148 25.44 28.07 0.32
N LEU A 149 26.50 27.93 1.12
CA LEU A 149 26.80 28.89 2.18
C LEU A 149 27.33 30.20 1.58
N GLU A 150 26.65 31.31 1.86
CA GLU A 150 27.02 32.65 1.36
C GLU A 150 27.65 33.53 2.43
N PHE A 151 27.29 33.34 3.70
CA PHE A 151 27.78 34.15 4.81
C PHE A 151 27.75 33.40 6.13
N TYR A 152 28.82 33.53 6.92
CA TYR A 152 28.85 33.08 8.31
C TYR A 152 29.49 34.14 9.20
N ALA A 153 28.73 34.61 10.20
CA ALA A 153 29.19 35.67 11.10
C ALA A 153 30.32 35.19 12.02
N LEU A 154 31.21 36.12 12.40
CA LEU A 154 32.36 35.83 13.25
C LEU A 154 31.95 35.35 14.65
N ASP A 155 30.83 35.86 15.17
CA ASP A 155 30.22 35.43 16.44
C ASP A 155 29.61 34.02 16.38
N GLY A 156 29.44 33.46 15.17
CA GLY A 156 28.86 32.15 14.93
C GLY A 156 27.35 32.08 15.13
N ALA A 157 26.68 33.21 15.33
CA ALA A 157 25.27 33.29 15.66
C ALA A 157 24.37 33.63 14.47
N THR A 158 24.94 33.96 13.30
CA THR A 158 24.19 34.28 12.09
C THR A 158 24.79 33.59 10.88
N VAL A 159 23.92 33.00 10.05
CA VAL A 159 24.28 32.36 8.78
C VAL A 159 23.33 32.82 7.68
N ALA A 160 23.86 33.01 6.47
CA ALA A 160 23.04 33.13 5.27
C ALA A 160 23.49 32.11 4.23
N PHE A 161 22.51 31.51 3.55
CA PHE A 161 22.74 30.56 2.49
C PHE A 161 21.66 30.70 1.42
N HIS A 162 22.05 30.34 0.20
CA HIS A 162 21.15 30.16 -0.91
C HIS A 162 20.75 28.69 -0.98
N ASP A 163 19.46 28.42 -1.11
CA ASP A 163 18.94 27.11 -1.49
C ASP A 163 18.55 27.16 -2.96
N GLY A 164 19.38 26.58 -3.82
CA GLY A 164 19.20 26.63 -5.26
C GLY A 164 18.36 25.48 -5.82
N GLY A 165 17.91 24.55 -4.98
CA GLY A 165 17.29 23.31 -5.45
C GLY A 165 16.23 22.75 -4.52
N ALA A 166 15.30 23.61 -4.08
CA ALA A 166 14.16 23.21 -3.26
C ALA A 166 13.13 22.46 -4.13
N ASN A 167 13.07 21.14 -3.98
CA ASN A 167 12.00 20.32 -4.54
C ASN A 167 10.88 20.17 -3.51
N ILE A 168 9.70 20.66 -3.86
CA ILE A 168 8.56 20.73 -2.93
C ILE A 168 7.31 20.16 -3.59
N ALA A 169 6.59 19.32 -2.85
CA ALA A 169 5.24 18.89 -3.18
C ALA A 169 4.23 19.62 -2.28
N ARG A 170 3.17 20.17 -2.89
CA ARG A 170 2.07 20.81 -2.15
C ARG A 170 0.75 20.18 -2.54
N THR A 171 -0.03 19.75 -1.56
CA THR A 171 -1.41 19.33 -1.78
C THR A 171 -2.36 20.47 -1.40
N VAL A 172 -3.40 20.67 -2.21
CA VAL A 172 -4.45 21.67 -1.96
C VAL A 172 -5.80 20.99 -2.20
N GLY A 173 -6.66 21.01 -1.18
CA GLY A 173 -7.98 20.37 -1.23
C GLY A 173 -7.94 18.91 -0.78
N THR A 174 -9.07 18.21 -0.90
CA THR A 174 -9.18 16.79 -0.55
C THR A 174 -10.09 16.05 -1.53
N GLY A 175 -9.82 14.75 -1.71
CA GLY A 175 -10.66 13.86 -2.50
C GLY A 175 -10.72 14.28 -3.97
N LEU A 176 -11.92 14.43 -4.51
CA LEU A 176 -12.16 14.71 -5.94
C LEU A 176 -11.93 16.17 -6.35
N ASN A 177 -11.46 17.03 -5.44
CA ASN A 177 -11.03 18.40 -5.72
C ASN A 177 -9.57 18.63 -5.29
N GLU A 178 -8.80 17.55 -5.19
CA GLU A 178 -7.39 17.64 -4.80
C GLU A 178 -6.52 18.08 -5.99
N THR A 179 -5.63 19.02 -5.70
CA THR A 179 -4.52 19.40 -6.56
C THR A 179 -3.21 19.07 -5.89
N VAL A 180 -2.32 18.36 -6.59
CA VAL A 180 -0.93 18.16 -6.16
C VAL A 180 -0.02 18.98 -7.06
N LEU A 181 0.76 19.86 -6.46
CA LEU A 181 1.71 20.73 -7.12
C LEU A 181 3.13 20.27 -6.82
N LEU A 182 3.89 19.94 -7.86
CA LEU A 182 5.32 19.70 -7.81
C LEU A 182 6.02 20.97 -8.28
N SER A 183 6.97 21.46 -7.49
CA SER A 183 7.67 22.71 -7.77
C SER A 183 9.16 22.58 -7.53
N HIS A 184 9.92 23.26 -8.37
CA HIS A 184 11.33 23.50 -8.19
C HIS A 184 11.52 24.99 -7.87
N GLU A 185 12.10 25.30 -6.73
CA GLU A 185 12.14 26.65 -6.19
C GLU A 185 13.53 26.99 -5.64
N SER A 186 13.82 28.29 -5.56
CA SER A 186 15.06 28.78 -4.97
C SER A 186 14.77 29.80 -3.88
N TYR A 187 15.57 29.75 -2.81
CA TYR A 187 15.37 30.57 -1.61
C TYR A 187 16.67 31.20 -1.14
N ASP A 188 16.59 32.46 -0.71
CA ASP A 188 17.64 33.08 0.09
C ASP A 188 17.21 33.06 1.55
N VAL A 189 18.06 32.51 2.40
CA VAL A 189 17.72 32.20 3.79
C VAL A 189 18.72 32.86 4.71
N VAL A 190 18.22 33.54 5.74
CA VAL A 190 19.02 34.02 6.87
C VAL A 190 18.53 33.34 8.13
N MET A 191 19.44 32.62 8.80
CA MET A 191 19.17 31.99 10.09
C MET A 191 20.02 32.61 11.18
N VAL A 192 19.44 32.63 12.39
CA VAL A 192 20.08 33.15 13.59
C VAL A 192 19.99 32.13 14.71
N LEU A 193 21.02 32.05 15.54
CA LEU A 193 21.07 31.20 16.71
C LEU A 193 20.46 31.96 17.90
N GLU A 194 19.27 31.56 18.32
CA GLU A 194 18.55 32.13 19.46
C GLU A 194 18.24 31.02 20.47
N ASP A 195 18.60 31.22 21.74
CA ASP A 195 18.34 30.26 22.82
C ASP A 195 18.91 28.85 22.56
N GLY A 196 19.96 28.74 21.75
CA GLY A 196 20.55 27.47 21.32
C GLY A 196 19.88 26.82 20.10
N PHE A 197 18.91 27.49 19.47
CA PHE A 197 18.17 27.01 18.30
C PHE A 197 18.44 27.90 17.09
N TRP A 198 18.83 27.30 15.98
CA TRP A 198 18.84 27.99 14.70
C TRP A 198 17.41 28.23 14.23
N ARG A 199 17.02 29.49 14.09
CA ARG A 199 15.71 29.95 13.62
C ARG A 199 15.84 30.73 12.33
N ILE A 200 14.89 30.55 11.42
CA ILE A 200 14.82 31.32 10.19
C ILE A 200 14.31 32.73 10.52
N ARG A 201 15.15 33.75 10.27
CA ARG A 201 14.82 35.17 10.45
C ARG A 201 14.30 35.79 9.15
N GLN A 202 14.83 35.36 8.02
CA GLN A 202 14.39 35.72 6.67
C GLN A 202 14.34 34.48 5.77
N LEU A 203 13.24 34.33 5.03
CA LEU A 203 13.04 33.32 4.00
C LEU A 203 12.45 34.04 2.80
N ARG A 204 13.23 34.17 1.72
CA ARG A 204 12.79 34.85 0.51
C ARG A 204 12.87 33.89 -0.66
N ARG A 205 11.75 33.65 -1.33
CA ARG A 205 11.75 32.96 -2.62
C ARG A 205 12.39 33.89 -3.66
N SER A 206 13.49 33.46 -4.27
CA SER A 206 14.21 34.22 -5.30
C SER A 206 13.78 33.80 -6.71
N ALA A 207 13.46 32.52 -6.91
CA ALA A 207 12.93 31.98 -8.16
C ALA A 207 12.04 30.75 -7.91
N GLY A 208 11.35 30.31 -8.96
CA GLY A 208 10.77 28.97 -8.99
C GLY A 208 9.71 28.80 -10.07
N SER A 209 9.44 27.55 -10.39
CA SER A 209 8.44 27.15 -11.38
C SER A 209 7.73 25.89 -10.94
N ASP A 210 6.47 25.79 -11.31
CA ASP A 210 5.70 24.56 -11.17
C ASP A 210 6.19 23.57 -12.22
N THR A 211 6.78 22.46 -11.76
CA THR A 211 7.28 21.39 -12.62
C THR A 211 6.14 20.51 -13.08
N ALA A 212 5.15 20.27 -12.21
CA ALA A 212 3.92 19.61 -12.60
C ALA A 212 2.75 20.02 -11.70
N THR A 213 1.57 20.18 -12.30
CA THR A 213 0.32 20.35 -11.57
C THR A 213 -0.62 19.22 -11.92
N LEU A 214 -1.09 18.50 -10.90
CA LEU A 214 -1.98 17.36 -11.02
C LEU A 214 -3.31 17.71 -10.39
N THR A 215 -4.36 17.83 -11.19
CA THR A 215 -5.71 18.14 -10.69
C THR A 215 -6.62 16.95 -10.94
N THR A 216 -7.25 16.43 -9.89
CA THR A 216 -8.32 15.45 -10.03
C THR A 216 -9.65 16.18 -10.15
N ASP A 217 -10.46 15.82 -11.14
CA ASP A 217 -11.81 16.35 -11.28
C ASP A 217 -12.84 15.51 -10.51
N ALA A 218 -14.09 16.00 -10.48
CA ALA A 218 -15.21 15.32 -9.83
C ALA A 218 -15.53 13.93 -10.42
N ALA A 219 -15.05 13.62 -11.63
CA ALA A 219 -15.19 12.33 -12.28
C ALA A 219 -14.01 11.39 -12.02
N GLY A 220 -12.97 11.86 -11.31
CA GLY A 220 -11.76 11.10 -10.99
C GLY A 220 -10.71 11.13 -12.10
N ALA A 221 -10.90 11.91 -13.17
CA ALA A 221 -9.90 12.11 -14.20
C ALA A 221 -8.80 13.06 -13.67
N THR A 222 -7.53 12.71 -13.89
CA THR A 222 -6.41 13.56 -13.50
C THR A 222 -5.87 14.28 -14.72
N ALA A 223 -5.87 15.61 -14.69
CA ALA A 223 -5.12 16.41 -15.67
C ALA A 223 -3.73 16.71 -15.12
N ILE A 224 -2.71 16.57 -15.98
CA ILE A 224 -1.31 16.90 -15.66
C ILE A 224 -0.87 18.01 -16.60
N THR A 225 -0.32 19.08 -16.04
CA THR A 225 0.32 20.17 -16.81
C THR A 225 1.76 20.37 -16.35
N GLY A 226 2.64 20.83 -17.23
CA GLY A 226 4.05 21.15 -16.92
C GLY A 226 5.04 19.98 -17.01
N ALA A 227 4.57 18.73 -16.97
CA ALA A 227 5.45 17.56 -16.96
C ALA A 227 6.38 17.52 -18.20
N PRO A 228 7.70 17.31 -18.00
CA PRO A 228 8.66 17.28 -19.10
C PRO A 228 8.38 16.11 -20.05
N THR A 229 8.49 16.37 -21.34
CA THR A 229 8.42 15.32 -22.36
C THR A 229 9.83 14.80 -22.63
N THR A 230 10.00 13.49 -22.51
CA THR A 230 11.27 12.82 -22.81
C THR A 230 11.16 12.03 -24.11
N THR A 231 12.26 12.00 -24.86
CA THR A 231 12.39 11.11 -26.01
C THR A 231 12.54 9.69 -25.49
N PRO A 232 11.66 8.75 -25.88
CA PRO A 232 11.71 7.39 -25.36
C PRO A 232 13.03 6.71 -25.70
N LEU A 233 13.65 6.11 -24.69
CA LEU A 233 14.71 5.14 -24.88
C LEU A 233 14.14 3.86 -25.51
N THR A 234 14.97 3.19 -26.31
CA THR A 234 14.56 1.92 -26.93
C THR A 234 14.51 0.82 -25.88
N VAL A 235 13.38 0.13 -25.78
CA VAL A 235 13.24 -1.08 -24.96
C VAL A 235 13.49 -2.30 -25.85
N PRO A 236 14.61 -3.03 -25.68
CA PRO A 236 14.92 -4.16 -26.54
C PRO A 236 13.93 -5.31 -26.32
N ALA A 237 13.58 -5.99 -27.41
CA ALA A 237 12.66 -7.11 -27.38
C ALA A 237 13.13 -8.20 -26.40
N SER A 238 12.21 -8.84 -25.67
CA SER A 238 12.55 -9.90 -24.74
C SER A 238 11.37 -10.78 -24.34
N LEU A 239 11.68 -12.01 -23.96
CA LEU A 239 10.77 -12.94 -23.32
C LEU A 239 11.17 -13.05 -21.85
N ALA A 240 10.27 -12.60 -20.98
CA ALA A 240 10.52 -12.47 -19.56
C ALA A 240 9.60 -13.34 -18.69
N THR A 241 10.00 -13.54 -17.44
CA THR A 241 9.17 -14.11 -16.38
C THR A 241 9.50 -13.43 -15.06
N GLU A 242 8.54 -13.41 -14.12
CA GLU A 242 8.80 -12.84 -12.80
C GLU A 242 9.67 -13.80 -11.98
N TYR A 243 10.83 -13.31 -11.53
CA TYR A 243 11.75 -14.04 -10.67
C TYR A 243 11.84 -13.38 -9.31
N ARG A 244 11.57 -14.15 -8.26
CA ARG A 244 11.73 -13.73 -6.87
C ARG A 244 12.83 -14.58 -6.24
N PRO A 245 14.01 -13.99 -5.94
CA PRO A 245 15.11 -14.72 -5.33
C PRO A 245 14.69 -15.37 -4.00
N ALA A 246 15.18 -16.58 -3.76
CA ALA A 246 15.02 -17.23 -2.48
C ALA A 246 15.70 -16.37 -1.39
N GLY A 247 14.90 -15.82 -0.48
CA GLY A 247 15.36 -14.88 0.56
C GLY A 247 14.74 -13.49 0.49
N TRP A 248 14.08 -13.14 -0.61
CA TRP A 248 13.34 -11.90 -0.75
C TRP A 248 11.82 -12.08 -0.56
N ALA A 249 11.42 -13.24 -0.02
CA ALA A 249 10.03 -13.49 0.33
C ALA A 249 9.68 -12.77 1.65
N PRO A 250 8.53 -12.09 1.74
CA PRO A 250 8.11 -11.47 2.98
C PRO A 250 8.04 -12.55 4.07
N VAL A 251 8.67 -12.28 5.21
CA VAL A 251 8.46 -13.09 6.42
C VAL A 251 7.05 -12.78 6.89
N VAL A 252 6.07 -13.56 6.40
CA VAL A 252 4.71 -13.48 6.91
C VAL A 252 4.77 -13.80 8.39
N PRO A 253 4.44 -12.87 9.31
CA PRO A 253 4.30 -13.25 10.71
C PRO A 253 3.24 -14.34 10.75
N VAL A 254 3.61 -15.53 11.22
CA VAL A 254 2.65 -16.60 11.50
C VAL A 254 1.57 -15.96 12.35
N ALA A 255 0.34 -15.89 11.81
CA ALA A 255 -0.81 -15.48 12.59
C ALA A 255 -0.84 -16.41 13.80
N VAL A 256 -0.45 -15.90 14.97
CA VAL A 256 -0.65 -16.61 16.23
C VAL A 256 -2.15 -16.78 16.29
N THR A 257 -2.61 -18.01 16.08
CA THR A 257 -4.00 -18.39 16.29
C THR A 257 -4.31 -18.02 17.73
N ALA A 258 -4.96 -16.88 17.92
CA ALA A 258 -5.44 -16.46 19.22
C ALA A 258 -6.54 -17.43 19.63
N SER A 259 -6.14 -18.50 20.32
CA SER A 259 -7.06 -19.32 21.10
C SER A 259 -7.77 -18.41 22.10
N ALA A 260 -9.09 -18.53 22.10
CA ALA A 260 -10.02 -17.65 22.77
C ALA A 260 -9.84 -17.57 24.30
N THR A 261 -9.92 -16.34 24.81
CA THR A 261 -10.46 -15.84 26.10
C THR A 261 -9.83 -16.36 27.42
N PRO A 262 -9.46 -15.45 28.35
CA PRO A 262 -10.45 -15.02 29.35
C PRO A 262 -10.54 -13.50 29.59
N THR A 263 -11.78 -13.08 29.88
CA THR A 263 -12.32 -11.92 30.62
C THR A 263 -11.44 -10.67 30.89
N PRO A 264 -11.92 -9.45 30.55
CA PRO A 264 -11.19 -8.21 30.79
C PRO A 264 -11.22 -7.77 32.26
N THR A 265 -10.04 -7.44 32.81
CA THR A 265 -9.91 -6.58 34.00
C THR A 265 -9.83 -5.12 33.53
N PRO A 266 -10.64 -4.18 34.06
CA PRO A 266 -10.55 -2.77 33.70
C PRO A 266 -9.44 -2.09 34.50
N GLY A 267 -8.43 -1.58 33.80
CA GLY A 267 -7.40 -0.72 34.42
C GLY A 267 -5.98 -1.00 33.96
N ALA A 268 -5.69 -0.80 32.67
CA ALA A 268 -4.34 -0.52 32.19
C ALA A 268 -4.45 0.12 30.80
N THR A 269 -3.93 1.33 30.65
CA THR A 269 -3.72 1.97 29.34
C THR A 269 -2.36 1.51 28.82
N PRO A 270 -2.26 0.76 27.72
CA PRO A 270 -1.02 0.70 26.98
C PRO A 270 -1.05 1.83 25.93
N THR A 271 -0.19 2.83 26.11
CA THR A 271 0.23 3.69 25.00
C THR A 271 0.83 2.79 23.92
N PRO A 272 0.37 2.83 22.65
CA PRO A 272 1.07 2.12 21.61
C PRO A 272 2.34 2.93 21.33
N ALA A 273 3.48 2.45 21.84
CA ALA A 273 4.74 2.70 21.17
C ALA A 273 4.60 2.13 19.73
N PRO A 274 5.12 2.80 18.69
CA PRO A 274 5.19 2.18 17.39
C PRO A 274 5.97 0.89 17.57
N SER A 275 5.30 -0.24 17.37
CA SER A 275 5.95 -1.54 17.37
C SER A 275 6.94 -1.50 16.22
N ALA A 276 8.22 -1.35 16.55
CA ALA A 276 9.30 -1.57 15.61
C ALA A 276 9.13 -3.01 15.12
N THR A 277 8.63 -3.15 13.90
CA THR A 277 8.66 -4.42 13.19
C THR A 277 10.13 -4.85 13.19
N PRO A 278 10.47 -6.08 13.64
CA PRO A 278 11.86 -6.50 13.61
C PRO A 278 12.33 -6.40 12.16
N VAL A 279 13.42 -5.66 11.93
CA VAL A 279 14.09 -5.61 10.64
C VAL A 279 14.40 -7.06 10.25
N PRO A 280 13.81 -7.59 9.16
CA PRO A 280 14.11 -8.96 8.74
C PRO A 280 15.63 -9.07 8.49
N ALA A 281 16.23 -10.17 8.94
CA ALA A 281 17.64 -10.41 8.71
C ALA A 281 17.92 -10.41 7.19
N PRO A 282 18.94 -9.70 6.71
CA PRO A 282 19.26 -9.67 5.28
C PRO A 282 19.61 -11.08 4.81
N ILE A 283 18.99 -11.52 3.73
CA ILE A 283 19.30 -12.80 3.11
C ILE A 283 20.26 -12.52 1.97
N LEU A 284 21.55 -12.76 2.21
CA LEU A 284 22.56 -12.71 1.16
C LEU A 284 22.20 -13.73 0.08
N LEU A 285 22.03 -13.25 -1.16
CA LEU A 285 21.68 -14.12 -2.27
C LEU A 285 22.89 -14.99 -2.64
N ALA A 286 22.70 -16.32 -2.61
CA ALA A 286 23.75 -17.27 -2.93
C ALA A 286 23.99 -17.31 -4.45
N PRO A 287 25.20 -16.97 -4.96
CA PRO A 287 25.47 -16.93 -6.39
C PRO A 287 25.22 -18.27 -7.10
N ALA A 288 25.56 -19.39 -6.45
CA ALA A 288 25.38 -20.73 -7.02
C ALA A 288 23.89 -21.09 -7.22
N THR A 289 23.02 -20.67 -6.31
CA THR A 289 21.57 -20.88 -6.43
C THR A 289 20.99 -20.05 -7.56
N LEU A 290 21.38 -18.76 -7.63
CA LEU A 290 20.99 -17.87 -8.73
C LEU A 290 21.43 -18.44 -10.08
N GLY A 291 22.69 -18.85 -10.21
CA GLY A 291 23.20 -19.42 -11.47
C GLY A 291 22.48 -20.70 -11.91
N ALA A 292 22.08 -21.56 -10.98
CA ALA A 292 21.30 -22.75 -11.29
C ALA A 292 19.88 -22.42 -11.78
N ASP A 293 19.21 -21.44 -11.16
CA ASP A 293 17.90 -20.97 -11.60
C ASP A 293 17.99 -20.26 -12.96
N PHE A 294 19.02 -19.44 -13.16
CA PHE A 294 19.24 -18.70 -14.41
C PHE A 294 19.56 -19.63 -15.58
N ALA A 295 20.33 -20.70 -15.34
CA ALA A 295 20.53 -21.74 -16.34
C ALA A 295 19.21 -22.42 -16.76
N ARG A 296 18.30 -22.67 -15.80
CA ARG A 296 16.98 -23.24 -16.11
C ARG A 296 16.09 -22.27 -16.88
N LEU A 297 16.09 -20.99 -16.51
CA LEU A 297 15.38 -19.94 -17.23
C LEU A 297 15.82 -19.86 -18.69
N ARG A 298 17.13 -19.85 -18.93
CA ARG A 298 17.70 -19.88 -20.29
C ARG A 298 17.31 -21.13 -21.05
N ALA A 299 17.29 -22.29 -20.39
CA ALA A 299 16.85 -23.55 -21.01
C ALA A 299 15.38 -23.53 -21.43
N LEU A 300 14.54 -22.78 -20.72
CA LEU A 300 13.13 -22.53 -21.07
C LEU A 300 12.94 -21.44 -22.14
N GLY A 301 14.02 -20.81 -22.63
CA GLY A 301 13.95 -19.79 -23.68
C GLY A 301 13.81 -18.34 -23.18
N PHE A 302 13.74 -18.11 -21.86
CA PHE A 302 13.71 -16.75 -21.31
C PHE A 302 15.06 -16.05 -21.48
N ASP A 303 15.04 -14.77 -21.83
CA ASP A 303 16.23 -13.92 -21.97
C ASP A 303 16.22 -12.69 -21.05
N THR A 304 15.12 -12.49 -20.33
CA THR A 304 14.97 -11.44 -19.32
C THR A 304 14.27 -12.01 -18.08
N ILE A 305 14.59 -11.47 -16.90
CA ILE A 305 13.82 -11.69 -15.67
C ILE A 305 13.27 -10.36 -15.16
N ARG A 306 12.03 -10.38 -14.68
CA ARG A 306 11.42 -9.25 -13.97
C ARG A 306 11.53 -9.50 -12.47
N VAL A 307 12.15 -8.58 -11.74
CA VAL A 307 12.49 -8.77 -10.32
C VAL A 307 11.87 -7.67 -9.46
N PRO A 308 10.78 -7.97 -8.75
CA PRO A 308 10.24 -7.10 -7.71
C PRO A 308 11.21 -6.89 -6.56
N LEU A 309 11.47 -5.61 -6.23
CA LEU A 309 12.36 -5.19 -5.16
C LEU A 309 11.54 -4.90 -3.88
N PRO A 310 11.58 -5.81 -2.88
CA PRO A 310 10.77 -5.68 -1.69
C PRO A 310 11.33 -4.59 -0.76
N TYR A 311 10.62 -3.48 -0.64
CA TYR A 311 11.10 -2.27 0.04
C TYR A 311 11.56 -2.55 1.48
N THR A 312 10.75 -3.24 2.28
CA THR A 312 11.01 -3.46 3.70
C THR A 312 12.17 -4.44 3.91
N GLU A 313 12.17 -5.52 3.14
CA GLU A 313 13.15 -6.61 3.20
C GLU A 313 14.55 -6.17 2.75
N LEU A 314 14.63 -5.17 1.87
CA LEU A 314 15.91 -4.58 1.46
C LEU A 314 16.46 -3.59 2.51
N GLY A 315 15.65 -3.12 3.47
CA GLY A 315 16.05 -2.16 4.53
C GLY A 315 15.28 -0.84 4.53
N GLY A 316 14.20 -0.73 3.74
CA GLY A 316 13.38 0.48 3.64
C GLY A 316 14.19 1.68 3.14
N ALA A 317 14.05 2.84 3.79
CA ALA A 317 14.73 4.08 3.42
C ALA A 317 16.28 4.01 3.46
N LYS A 318 16.84 2.98 4.09
CA LYS A 318 18.28 2.75 4.17
C LYS A 318 18.55 1.28 3.83
N PRO A 319 18.60 0.92 2.54
CA PRO A 319 18.93 -0.43 2.13
C PRO A 319 20.22 -0.92 2.79
N THR A 320 20.24 -2.17 3.23
CA THR A 320 21.39 -2.76 3.93
C THR A 320 22.52 -3.09 2.94
N ASP A 321 23.76 -3.10 3.42
CA ASP A 321 24.93 -3.45 2.59
C ASP A 321 24.79 -4.86 1.98
N ASP A 322 24.22 -5.81 2.72
CA ASP A 322 23.94 -7.16 2.24
C ASP A 322 22.88 -7.18 1.14
N ALA A 323 21.83 -6.35 1.26
CA ALA A 323 20.80 -6.22 0.23
C ALA A 323 21.38 -5.64 -1.07
N ILE A 324 22.22 -4.60 -0.96
CA ILE A 324 22.92 -4.01 -2.10
C ILE A 324 23.87 -5.04 -2.74
N THR A 325 24.66 -5.74 -1.93
CA THR A 325 25.58 -6.79 -2.40
C THR A 325 24.82 -7.92 -3.11
N GLY A 326 23.67 -8.33 -2.55
CA GLY A 326 22.79 -9.33 -3.15
C GLY A 326 22.23 -8.88 -4.50
N LEU A 327 21.79 -7.63 -4.62
CA LEU A 327 21.27 -7.08 -5.88
C LEU A 327 22.36 -6.98 -6.96
N ILE A 328 23.58 -6.55 -6.60
CA ILE A 328 24.73 -6.55 -7.52
C ILE A 328 25.04 -7.99 -7.97
N THR A 329 25.07 -8.93 -7.03
CA THR A 329 25.29 -10.36 -7.32
C THR A 329 24.23 -10.90 -8.28
N LEU A 330 22.97 -10.54 -8.10
CA LEU A 330 21.88 -10.92 -9.00
C LEU A 330 22.13 -10.45 -10.43
N LEU A 331 22.49 -9.17 -10.61
CA LEU A 331 22.76 -8.60 -11.92
C LEU A 331 24.00 -9.22 -12.58
N GLU A 332 25.07 -9.44 -11.83
CA GLU A 332 26.26 -10.11 -12.35
C GLU A 332 25.99 -11.56 -12.76
N GLN A 333 25.21 -12.30 -11.97
CA GLN A 333 24.82 -13.66 -12.34
C GLN A 333 23.91 -13.65 -13.57
N ALA A 334 22.99 -12.68 -13.68
CA ALA A 334 22.14 -12.55 -14.87
C ALA A 334 23.00 -12.33 -16.13
N ASP A 335 23.96 -11.40 -16.08
CA ASP A 335 24.89 -11.12 -17.18
C ASP A 335 25.70 -12.36 -17.59
N ARG A 336 26.31 -13.06 -16.61
CA ARG A 336 27.07 -14.30 -16.85
C ARG A 336 26.26 -15.39 -17.53
N HIS A 337 24.95 -15.40 -17.31
CA HIS A 337 24.02 -16.37 -17.90
C HIS A 337 23.28 -15.84 -19.15
N GLY A 338 23.62 -14.64 -19.63
CA GLY A 338 22.98 -14.03 -20.81
C GLY A 338 21.51 -13.67 -20.57
N LEU A 339 21.17 -13.29 -19.34
CA LEU A 339 19.88 -12.76 -18.94
C LEU A 339 19.97 -11.24 -18.72
N ARG A 340 18.92 -10.55 -19.15
CA ARG A 340 18.63 -9.16 -18.76
C ARG A 340 17.71 -9.11 -17.55
N VAL A 341 17.66 -7.98 -16.88
CA VAL A 341 16.91 -7.77 -15.64
C VAL A 341 16.08 -6.50 -15.71
N ASP A 342 14.78 -6.66 -15.52
CA ASP A 342 13.82 -5.57 -15.32
C ASP A 342 13.59 -5.43 -13.80
N LEU A 343 14.07 -4.36 -13.20
CA LEU A 343 13.93 -4.12 -11.76
C LEU A 343 12.63 -3.35 -11.48
N VAL A 344 11.78 -3.90 -10.61
CA VAL A 344 10.50 -3.29 -10.24
C VAL A 344 10.61 -2.67 -8.86
N LEU A 345 10.50 -1.35 -8.81
CA LEU A 345 10.69 -0.56 -7.61
C LEU A 345 9.48 -0.64 -6.67
N PHE A 346 9.74 -0.43 -5.38
CA PHE A 346 8.75 -0.23 -4.33
C PHE A 346 7.75 -1.39 -4.16
N ASP A 347 8.16 -2.65 -4.36
CA ASP A 347 7.32 -3.79 -3.99
C ASP A 347 7.10 -3.78 -2.47
N GLY A 348 5.85 -3.92 -2.02
CA GLY A 348 5.50 -3.82 -0.60
C GLY A 348 5.74 -2.45 0.06
N PHE A 349 5.95 -1.36 -0.70
CA PHE A 349 6.13 -0.02 -0.12
C PHE A 349 4.84 0.47 0.60
N PRO A 350 4.95 1.09 1.81
CA PRO A 350 3.83 1.26 2.72
C PRO A 350 2.65 2.06 2.16
N ASP A 351 2.85 3.27 1.63
CA ASP A 351 1.82 4.05 0.93
C ASP A 351 2.45 5.09 0.00
N LEU A 352 1.72 5.52 -1.04
CA LEU A 352 2.21 6.44 -2.08
C LEU A 352 1.96 7.92 -1.79
N THR A 353 1.48 8.26 -0.58
CA THR A 353 1.23 9.67 -0.24
C THR A 353 2.55 10.44 -0.12
N PRO A 354 2.56 11.77 -0.30
CA PRO A 354 3.75 12.62 -0.15
C PRO A 354 4.52 12.41 1.16
N ALA A 355 3.87 11.84 2.18
CA ALA A 355 4.48 11.50 3.45
C ALA A 355 5.67 10.58 3.42
N ASN A 356 5.72 9.69 2.44
CA ASN A 356 6.76 8.69 2.36
C ASN A 356 7.77 8.96 1.22
N TRP A 357 7.65 10.06 0.48
CA TRP A 357 8.47 10.30 -0.70
C TRP A 357 9.95 10.50 -0.35
N VAL A 358 10.27 11.13 0.78
CA VAL A 358 11.66 11.24 1.25
C VAL A 358 12.29 9.87 1.52
N ALA A 359 11.50 8.95 2.08
CA ALA A 359 11.93 7.58 2.33
C ALA A 359 12.08 6.80 1.02
N ALA A 360 11.18 7.04 0.05
CA ALA A 360 11.28 6.49 -1.29
C ALA A 360 12.53 6.99 -2.03
N ASP A 361 12.84 8.28 -1.96
CA ASP A 361 14.01 8.90 -2.59
C ASP A 361 15.30 8.34 -2.02
N ALA A 362 15.39 8.20 -0.70
CA ALA A 362 16.56 7.61 -0.05
C ALA A 362 16.77 6.15 -0.48
N HIS A 363 15.70 5.36 -0.54
CA HIS A 363 15.73 3.99 -1.03
C HIS A 363 16.15 3.93 -2.50
N LEU A 364 15.49 4.70 -3.36
CA LEU A 364 15.77 4.78 -4.79
C LEU A 364 17.21 5.21 -5.07
N THR A 365 17.69 6.23 -4.37
CA THR A 365 19.06 6.74 -4.53
C THR A 365 20.08 5.66 -4.21
N ALA A 366 19.91 4.93 -3.11
CA ALA A 366 20.80 3.85 -2.73
C ALA A 366 20.78 2.70 -3.75
N ILE A 367 19.59 2.25 -4.16
CA ILE A 367 19.44 1.16 -5.13
C ILE A 367 19.98 1.55 -6.51
N ALA A 368 19.49 2.64 -7.10
CA ALA A 368 19.86 3.05 -8.46
C ALA A 368 21.35 3.40 -8.56
N THR A 369 21.94 4.08 -7.56
CA THR A 369 23.37 4.40 -7.58
C THR A 369 24.24 3.15 -7.55
N ALA A 370 23.83 2.10 -6.82
CA ALA A 370 24.60 0.87 -6.70
C ALA A 370 24.58 0.02 -8.00
N VAL A 371 23.54 0.14 -8.82
CA VAL A 371 23.31 -0.78 -9.95
C VAL A 371 23.26 -0.12 -11.32
N ARG A 372 23.21 1.21 -11.40
CA ARG A 372 23.27 1.91 -12.69
C ARG A 372 24.51 1.49 -13.48
N GLY A 373 24.34 1.31 -14.78
CA GLY A 373 25.42 0.88 -15.68
C GLY A 373 25.79 -0.61 -15.59
N GLN A 374 25.11 -1.41 -14.76
CA GLN A 374 25.26 -2.87 -14.79
C GLN A 374 24.77 -3.42 -16.14
N PRO A 375 25.55 -4.28 -16.84
CA PRO A 375 25.20 -4.73 -18.20
C PRO A 375 23.86 -5.47 -18.31
N ALA A 376 23.48 -6.22 -17.26
CA ALA A 376 22.23 -6.95 -17.25
C ALA A 376 21.01 -6.06 -16.99
N LEU A 377 21.16 -4.86 -16.43
CA LEU A 377 20.04 -3.98 -16.13
C LEU A 377 19.42 -3.45 -17.43
N ALA A 378 18.17 -3.83 -17.70
CA ALA A 378 17.53 -3.57 -18.98
C ALA A 378 16.31 -2.64 -18.91
N LEU A 379 15.67 -2.53 -17.75
CA LEU A 379 14.49 -1.67 -17.55
C LEU A 379 14.28 -1.39 -16.06
N TRP A 380 13.84 -0.18 -15.76
CA TRP A 380 13.23 0.16 -14.48
C TRP A 380 11.71 0.17 -14.60
N ASP A 381 11.01 -0.50 -13.70
CA ASP A 381 9.57 -0.36 -13.54
C ASP A 381 9.32 0.43 -12.26
N LEU A 382 8.85 1.68 -12.40
CA LEU A 382 8.70 2.63 -11.30
C LEU A 382 7.73 2.13 -10.22
N ALA A 383 6.72 1.35 -10.62
CA ALA A 383 5.80 0.71 -9.70
C ALA A 383 4.99 -0.38 -10.39
N ASP A 384 4.80 -1.51 -9.70
CA ASP A 384 3.75 -2.47 -10.08
C ASP A 384 2.38 -2.00 -9.61
N ARG A 385 1.45 -1.92 -10.56
CA ARG A 385 0.00 -1.70 -10.37
C ARG A 385 -0.33 -0.64 -9.32
N PRO A 386 0.24 0.57 -9.44
CA PRO A 386 0.14 1.59 -8.40
C PRO A 386 -1.31 1.98 -8.07
N GLU A 387 -2.23 1.89 -9.03
CA GLU A 387 -3.66 2.17 -8.83
C GLU A 387 -4.38 1.16 -7.93
N GLN A 388 -3.80 -0.03 -7.71
CA GLN A 388 -4.35 -1.03 -6.82
C GLN A 388 -3.88 -0.85 -5.37
N ARG A 389 -2.96 0.09 -5.10
CA ARG A 389 -2.44 0.34 -3.75
C ARG A 389 -3.45 1.12 -2.93
N THR A 390 -4.02 0.46 -1.93
CA THR A 390 -5.02 1.05 -1.03
C THR A 390 -4.45 1.49 0.31
N THR A 391 -3.24 1.06 0.68
CA THR A 391 -2.61 1.49 1.93
C THR A 391 -2.31 2.98 1.88
N GLY A 392 -2.62 3.70 2.96
CA GLY A 392 -2.59 5.18 3.01
C GLY A 392 -3.70 5.87 2.21
N SER A 393 -4.47 5.13 1.42
CA SER A 393 -5.57 5.63 0.57
C SER A 393 -5.17 6.81 -0.35
N PRO A 394 -4.06 6.69 -1.12
CA PRO A 394 -3.60 7.78 -1.97
C PRO A 394 -4.63 8.09 -3.06
N SER A 395 -4.78 9.38 -3.39
CA SER A 395 -5.63 9.78 -4.50
C SER A 395 -4.98 9.49 -5.86
N PRO A 396 -5.75 9.45 -6.97
CA PRO A 396 -5.18 9.34 -8.30
C PRO A 396 -4.14 10.43 -8.62
N ALA A 397 -4.33 11.65 -8.11
CA ALA A 397 -3.34 12.73 -8.26
C ALA A 397 -2.07 12.44 -7.45
N GLU A 398 -2.17 11.97 -6.21
CA GLU A 398 -0.98 11.62 -5.41
C GLU A 398 -0.18 10.47 -6.04
N ILE A 399 -0.87 9.44 -6.57
CA ILE A 399 -0.21 8.33 -7.26
C ILE A 399 0.59 8.85 -8.46
N ARG A 400 -0.01 9.68 -9.31
CA ARG A 400 0.66 10.22 -10.50
C ARG A 400 1.77 11.19 -10.12
N ALA A 401 1.58 11.98 -9.07
CA ALA A 401 2.59 12.91 -8.59
C ALA A 401 3.80 12.16 -8.04
N PHE A 402 3.58 11.05 -7.32
CA PHE A 402 4.64 10.15 -6.88
C PHE A 402 5.41 9.59 -8.07
N LEU A 403 4.72 9.10 -9.10
CA LEU A 403 5.35 8.54 -10.30
C LEU A 403 6.18 9.59 -11.06
N LEU A 404 5.66 10.81 -11.23
CA LEU A 404 6.39 11.91 -11.88
C LEU A 404 7.63 12.31 -11.08
N HIS A 405 7.50 12.47 -9.76
CA HIS A 405 8.62 12.79 -8.87
C HIS A 405 9.69 11.71 -8.93
N THR A 406 9.29 10.47 -8.67
CA THR A 406 10.20 9.32 -8.57
C THR A 406 10.86 9.00 -9.91
N GLY A 407 10.13 9.11 -11.02
CA GLY A 407 10.69 8.93 -12.35
C GLY A 407 11.62 10.07 -12.79
N SER A 408 11.41 11.30 -12.29
CA SER A 408 12.38 12.40 -12.47
C SER A 408 13.66 12.11 -11.70
N VAL A 409 13.55 11.74 -10.41
CA VAL A 409 14.70 11.38 -9.57
C VAL A 409 15.47 10.20 -10.17
N LEU A 410 14.78 9.16 -10.64
CA LEU A 410 15.43 8.02 -11.29
C LEU A 410 16.17 8.42 -12.55
N ARG A 411 15.56 9.28 -13.40
CA ARG A 411 16.20 9.75 -14.63
C ARG A 411 17.47 10.56 -14.37
N GLU A 412 17.53 11.32 -13.28
CA GLU A 412 18.76 12.00 -12.83
C GLU A 412 19.84 10.99 -12.40
N LEU A 413 19.44 9.93 -11.69
CA LEU A 413 20.36 8.93 -11.14
C LEU A 413 20.91 7.97 -12.21
N ASP A 414 20.06 7.57 -13.16
CA ASP A 414 20.34 6.63 -14.25
C ASP A 414 19.69 7.09 -15.57
N PRO A 415 20.34 8.00 -16.31
CA PRO A 415 19.77 8.54 -17.55
C PRO A 415 19.74 7.54 -18.71
N GLY A 416 20.54 6.46 -18.64
CA GLY A 416 20.78 5.55 -19.77
C GLY A 416 19.85 4.34 -19.83
N THR A 417 19.17 4.00 -18.73
CA THR A 417 18.28 2.85 -18.65
C THR A 417 16.82 3.27 -18.91
N PRO A 418 16.05 2.52 -19.73
CA PRO A 418 14.64 2.83 -19.94
C PRO A 418 13.82 2.63 -18.67
N GLN A 419 12.70 3.35 -18.56
CA GLN A 419 11.75 3.23 -17.45
C GLN A 419 10.30 3.05 -17.92
N THR A 420 9.50 2.36 -17.12
CA THR A 420 8.07 2.13 -17.35
C THR A 420 7.26 2.22 -16.05
N VAL A 421 5.94 2.05 -16.17
CA VAL A 421 5.01 1.79 -15.08
C VAL A 421 4.13 0.62 -15.51
N SER A 422 4.05 -0.43 -14.70
CA SER A 422 3.16 -1.58 -14.95
C SER A 422 1.74 -1.33 -14.45
N TRP A 423 0.86 -0.86 -15.34
CA TRP A 423 -0.53 -0.55 -15.01
C TRP A 423 -1.42 -1.79 -14.96
N ALA A 424 -2.34 -1.85 -14.02
CA ALA A 424 -3.31 -2.94 -13.90
C ALA A 424 -4.46 -2.88 -14.91
N THR A 425 -4.67 -1.74 -15.55
CA THR A 425 -5.75 -1.53 -16.52
C THR A 425 -5.27 -0.88 -17.80
N SER A 426 -5.88 -1.24 -18.93
CA SER A 426 -5.59 -0.60 -20.22
C SER A 426 -6.00 0.88 -20.25
N ALA A 427 -7.02 1.27 -19.50
CA ALA A 427 -7.44 2.67 -19.39
C ALA A 427 -6.36 3.54 -18.71
N ALA A 428 -5.76 3.08 -17.61
CA ALA A 428 -4.68 3.79 -16.95
C ALA A 428 -3.39 3.81 -17.80
N ALA A 429 -3.07 2.68 -18.45
CA ALA A 429 -1.94 2.59 -19.35
C ALA A 429 -2.06 3.48 -20.61
N ALA A 430 -3.28 3.67 -21.10
CA ALA A 430 -3.59 4.47 -22.28
C ALA A 430 -3.63 5.99 -21.99
N ASP A 431 -3.29 6.42 -20.78
CA ASP A 431 -3.37 7.82 -20.39
C ASP A 431 -2.22 8.65 -21.01
N PRO A 432 -2.51 9.58 -21.95
CA PRO A 432 -1.49 10.38 -22.61
C PRO A 432 -0.76 11.34 -21.68
N SER A 433 -1.34 11.69 -20.53
CA SER A 433 -0.69 12.56 -19.56
C SER A 433 0.53 11.92 -18.89
N MET A 434 0.62 10.59 -18.91
CA MET A 434 1.74 9.82 -18.35
C MET A 434 2.76 9.39 -19.40
N ALA A 435 2.47 9.56 -20.70
CA ALA A 435 3.31 9.06 -21.78
C ALA A 435 4.71 9.72 -21.80
N GLY A 436 4.82 10.97 -21.35
CA GLY A 436 6.11 11.68 -21.26
C GLY A 436 7.06 11.13 -20.18
N LEU A 437 6.53 10.40 -19.20
CA LEU A 437 7.30 9.81 -18.10
C LEU A 437 7.99 8.50 -18.51
N VAL A 438 7.41 7.72 -19.42
CA VAL A 438 7.80 6.33 -19.66
C VAL A 438 8.37 6.12 -21.06
N ASP A 439 9.40 5.28 -21.17
CA ASP A 439 10.01 4.89 -22.44
C ASP A 439 9.18 3.82 -23.17
N ALA A 440 8.45 3.01 -22.40
CA ALA A 440 7.47 2.06 -22.88
C ALA A 440 6.29 1.97 -21.90
N VAL A 441 5.12 1.58 -22.39
CA VAL A 441 3.91 1.41 -21.57
C VAL A 441 3.76 -0.06 -21.23
N SER A 442 3.75 -0.39 -19.94
CA SER A 442 3.57 -1.77 -19.46
C SER A 442 2.15 -2.01 -18.98
N LEU A 443 1.54 -3.11 -19.44
CA LEU A 443 0.26 -3.62 -18.97
C LEU A 443 0.49 -4.84 -18.08
N HIS A 444 0.00 -4.84 -16.85
CA HIS A 444 -0.03 -6.01 -15.98
C HIS A 444 -1.44 -6.58 -15.89
N LEU A 445 -1.72 -7.61 -16.69
CA LEU A 445 -3.00 -8.30 -16.68
C LEU A 445 -3.01 -9.45 -15.69
N THR A 446 -4.12 -9.60 -14.97
CA THR A 446 -4.42 -10.83 -14.24
C THR A 446 -5.03 -11.85 -15.21
N GLY A 447 -4.72 -13.13 -15.00
CA GLY A 447 -5.21 -14.20 -15.86
C GLY A 447 -6.73 -14.17 -16.05
N GLY A 448 -7.17 -14.30 -17.30
CA GLY A 448 -8.59 -14.25 -17.70
C GLY A 448 -9.06 -12.96 -18.40
N GLY A 449 -8.32 -11.84 -18.32
CA GLY A 449 -8.61 -10.64 -19.13
C GLY A 449 -8.27 -10.84 -20.62
N ASP A 450 -8.89 -10.09 -21.55
CA ASP A 450 -8.56 -10.15 -22.99
C ASP A 450 -7.32 -9.30 -23.32
N PRO A 451 -6.14 -9.91 -23.56
CA PRO A 451 -4.92 -9.19 -23.87
C PRO A 451 -5.02 -8.46 -25.22
N THR A 452 -5.78 -8.98 -26.18
CA THR A 452 -5.87 -8.36 -27.52
C THR A 452 -6.54 -6.99 -27.41
N ALA A 453 -7.72 -6.95 -26.79
CA ALA A 453 -8.45 -5.71 -26.55
C ALA A 453 -7.65 -4.74 -25.67
N ALA A 454 -6.95 -5.24 -24.64
CA ALA A 454 -6.13 -4.40 -23.77
C ALA A 454 -4.97 -3.73 -24.53
N ILE A 455 -4.28 -4.47 -25.40
CA ILE A 455 -3.18 -3.96 -26.22
C ILE A 455 -3.70 -2.93 -27.22
N GLU A 456 -4.83 -3.19 -27.88
CA GLU A 456 -5.42 -2.30 -28.89
C GLU A 456 -5.79 -0.94 -28.29
N VAL A 457 -6.37 -0.92 -27.08
CA VAL A 457 -6.70 0.31 -26.35
C VAL A 457 -5.46 1.19 -26.13
N VAL A 458 -4.35 0.60 -25.68
CA VAL A 458 -3.11 1.35 -25.43
C VAL A 458 -2.49 1.84 -26.73
N ARG A 459 -2.40 1.00 -27.75
CA ARG A 459 -1.82 1.38 -29.05
C ARG A 459 -2.59 2.48 -29.75
N ALA A 460 -3.92 2.47 -29.65
CA ALA A 460 -4.75 3.50 -30.23
C ALA A 460 -4.51 4.86 -29.56
N ALA A 461 -4.28 4.87 -28.24
CA ALA A 461 -4.01 6.09 -27.48
C ALA A 461 -2.56 6.58 -27.62
N LEU A 462 -1.60 5.65 -27.67
CA LEU A 462 -0.16 5.91 -27.60
C LEU A 462 0.61 5.21 -28.72
N PRO A 463 0.40 5.60 -30.00
CA PRO A 463 0.97 4.90 -31.16
C PRO A 463 2.50 4.92 -31.19
N ASP A 464 3.12 5.95 -30.60
CA ASP A 464 4.58 6.15 -30.61
C ASP A 464 5.32 5.50 -29.42
N ARG A 465 4.60 4.76 -28.56
CA ARG A 465 5.18 4.10 -27.38
C ARG A 465 5.16 2.59 -27.54
N ALA A 466 6.29 1.95 -27.24
CA ALA A 466 6.34 0.49 -27.18
C ALA A 466 5.40 -0.02 -26.09
N VAL A 467 4.69 -1.11 -26.36
CA VAL A 467 3.79 -1.76 -25.40
C VAL A 467 4.46 -3.01 -24.87
N LEU A 468 4.59 -3.11 -23.54
CA LEU A 468 5.06 -4.29 -22.83
C LEU A 468 3.85 -4.96 -22.19
N LEU A 469 3.85 -6.29 -22.16
CA LEU A 469 2.78 -7.05 -21.53
C LEU A 469 3.33 -7.94 -20.42
N THR A 470 2.86 -7.73 -19.20
CA THR A 470 3.09 -8.60 -18.05
C THR A 470 1.79 -9.33 -17.72
N VAL A 471 1.83 -10.65 -17.51
CA VAL A 471 0.67 -11.43 -17.11
C VAL A 471 0.96 -12.25 -15.87
N THR A 472 0.13 -12.08 -14.84
CA THR A 472 0.16 -12.96 -13.66
C THR A 472 -0.35 -14.35 -14.06
N GLY A 473 0.43 -15.39 -13.74
CA GLY A 473 0.05 -16.77 -14.02
C GLY A 473 -1.22 -17.17 -13.28
N LEU A 474 -2.10 -17.93 -13.95
CA LEU A 474 -3.26 -18.52 -13.28
C LEU A 474 -2.80 -19.54 -12.26
N SER A 475 -3.16 -19.32 -10.99
CA SER A 475 -2.95 -20.29 -9.92
C SER A 475 -3.57 -21.65 -10.25
N THR A 476 -2.78 -22.71 -10.10
CA THR A 476 -3.19 -24.10 -10.36
C THR A 476 -3.68 -24.82 -9.10
N GLU A 477 -3.68 -24.15 -7.94
CA GLU A 477 -4.18 -24.71 -6.69
C GLU A 477 -5.55 -24.16 -6.34
N GLY A 478 -6.50 -25.08 -6.05
CA GLY A 478 -7.68 -24.87 -5.21
C GLY A 478 -8.56 -23.64 -5.51
N GLY A 479 -9.83 -23.84 -5.81
CA GLY A 479 -10.77 -22.73 -5.98
C GLY A 479 -12.21 -23.13 -5.75
N TRP A 480 -12.98 -22.15 -5.26
CA TRP A 480 -14.44 -22.22 -5.15
C TRP A 480 -15.14 -21.55 -6.35
N GLY A 481 -14.37 -21.16 -7.36
CA GLY A 481 -14.89 -20.54 -8.57
C GLY A 481 -15.42 -21.56 -9.59
N PRO A 482 -16.32 -21.14 -10.48
CA PRO A 482 -16.90 -22.01 -11.51
C PRO A 482 -15.90 -22.45 -12.58
N LEU A 483 -14.80 -21.71 -12.76
CA LEU A 483 -13.76 -22.07 -13.72
C LEU A 483 -12.67 -22.90 -13.02
N PRO A 484 -12.25 -24.04 -13.60
CA PRO A 484 -11.30 -24.96 -12.97
C PRO A 484 -9.94 -24.29 -12.80
N LYS A 485 -9.24 -24.53 -11.69
CA LYS A 485 -7.85 -24.11 -11.50
C LYS A 485 -6.96 -25.33 -11.74
N THR A 486 -6.52 -25.51 -12.98
CA THR A 486 -5.69 -26.65 -13.39
C THR A 486 -4.51 -26.16 -14.24
N GLU A 487 -3.45 -26.96 -14.30
CA GLU A 487 -2.28 -26.66 -15.13
C GLU A 487 -2.63 -26.60 -16.63
N ALA A 488 -3.61 -27.40 -17.08
CA ALA A 488 -4.11 -27.33 -18.46
C ALA A 488 -4.75 -25.97 -18.76
N ARG A 489 -5.52 -25.42 -17.82
CA ARG A 489 -6.07 -24.07 -17.96
C ARG A 489 -4.98 -23.00 -17.94
N GLN A 490 -4.00 -23.13 -17.06
CA GLN A 490 -2.86 -22.22 -17.01
C GLN A 490 -2.13 -22.20 -18.35
N ALA A 491 -1.83 -23.36 -18.93
CA ALA A 491 -1.19 -23.46 -20.25
C ALA A 491 -2.04 -22.81 -21.36
N SER A 492 -3.36 -23.05 -21.36
CA SER A 492 -4.28 -22.43 -22.33
C SER A 492 -4.30 -20.90 -22.21
N ASP A 493 -4.27 -20.37 -20.99
CA ASP A 493 -4.24 -18.92 -20.74
C ASP A 493 -2.90 -18.30 -21.18
N VAL A 494 -1.77 -18.95 -20.86
CA VAL A 494 -0.43 -18.53 -21.29
C VAL A 494 -0.33 -18.51 -22.83
N ALA A 495 -0.79 -19.55 -23.52
CA ALA A 495 -0.77 -19.55 -24.98
C ALA A 495 -1.60 -18.41 -25.57
N ARG A 496 -2.80 -18.16 -25.05
CA ARG A 496 -3.67 -17.06 -25.49
C ARG A 496 -2.97 -15.70 -25.38
N VAL A 497 -2.20 -15.49 -24.31
CA VAL A 497 -1.38 -14.29 -24.09
C VAL A 497 -0.24 -14.20 -25.10
N LEU A 498 0.52 -15.29 -25.29
CA LEU A 498 1.62 -15.33 -26.24
C LEU A 498 1.15 -15.10 -27.68
N LEU A 499 0.04 -15.71 -28.08
CA LEU A 499 -0.62 -15.51 -29.38
C LEU A 499 -1.06 -14.06 -29.60
N ALA A 500 -1.65 -13.42 -28.57
CA ALA A 500 -2.06 -12.02 -28.66
C ALA A 500 -0.85 -11.10 -28.80
N ALA A 501 0.22 -11.35 -28.05
CA ALA A 501 1.45 -10.59 -28.13
C ALA A 501 2.16 -10.78 -29.49
N GLU A 502 2.22 -12.00 -30.03
CA GLU A 502 2.80 -12.31 -31.34
C GLU A 502 2.03 -11.59 -32.46
N ARG A 503 0.68 -11.68 -32.45
CA ARG A 503 -0.16 -11.00 -33.44
C ARG A 503 -0.05 -9.49 -33.38
N ALA A 504 0.10 -8.94 -32.18
CA ALA A 504 0.37 -7.53 -32.02
C ALA A 504 1.82 -7.19 -32.44
N GLY A 505 2.75 -8.13 -32.47
CA GLY A 505 4.17 -7.84 -32.67
C GLY A 505 4.74 -7.07 -31.48
N LEU A 506 4.37 -7.45 -30.25
CA LEU A 506 4.98 -6.88 -29.05
C LEU A 506 6.45 -7.28 -28.99
N SER A 507 7.32 -6.31 -28.70
CA SER A 507 8.74 -6.57 -28.50
C SER A 507 8.98 -7.32 -27.19
N ARG A 508 8.15 -7.10 -26.16
CA ARG A 508 8.37 -7.66 -24.82
C ARG A 508 7.13 -8.25 -24.18
N VAL A 509 7.27 -9.44 -23.63
CA VAL A 509 6.23 -10.13 -22.85
C VAL A 509 6.86 -10.76 -21.60
N SER A 510 6.28 -10.49 -20.43
CA SER A 510 6.58 -11.15 -19.17
C SER A 510 5.41 -12.05 -18.78
N VAL A 511 5.64 -13.33 -18.55
CA VAL A 511 4.57 -14.27 -18.21
C VAL A 511 4.88 -15.06 -16.95
N ALA A 512 3.88 -15.11 -16.07
CA ALA A 512 3.86 -15.92 -14.86
C ALA A 512 5.07 -15.70 -13.94
N THR A 513 5.04 -16.34 -12.78
CA THR A 513 6.22 -16.46 -11.93
C THR A 513 7.05 -17.66 -12.41
N PHE A 514 8.36 -17.59 -12.23
CA PHE A 514 9.27 -18.66 -12.67
C PHE A 514 8.90 -20.02 -12.05
N ALA A 515 8.65 -20.04 -10.74
CA ALA A 515 8.30 -21.24 -10.00
C ALA A 515 7.23 -20.95 -8.94
N ASP A 516 6.48 -21.98 -8.59
CA ASP A 516 5.52 -21.94 -7.50
C ASP A 516 6.20 -21.60 -6.18
N THR A 517 5.51 -20.79 -5.39
CA THR A 517 5.87 -20.49 -4.00
C THR A 517 4.90 -21.20 -3.06
N LYS A 518 5.19 -21.18 -1.75
CA LYS A 518 4.27 -21.73 -0.73
C LYS A 518 2.87 -21.12 -0.75
N THR A 519 2.74 -19.90 -1.28
CA THR A 519 1.52 -19.09 -1.24
C THR A 519 0.93 -18.85 -2.62
N ASP A 520 1.66 -19.20 -3.68
CA ASP A 520 1.22 -18.97 -5.06
C ASP A 520 1.65 -20.13 -5.96
N ALA A 521 0.66 -20.85 -6.48
CA ALA A 521 0.82 -21.91 -7.46
C ALA A 521 0.63 -21.43 -8.92
N GLY A 522 0.91 -20.16 -9.19
CA GLY A 522 0.83 -19.55 -10.52
C GLY A 522 2.08 -19.70 -11.37
N GLY A 523 3.12 -20.38 -10.88
CA GLY A 523 4.42 -20.47 -11.55
C GLY A 523 4.45 -21.46 -12.71
N LEU A 524 5.49 -21.34 -13.55
CA LEU A 524 5.75 -22.24 -14.69
C LEU A 524 6.36 -23.58 -14.26
N LEU A 525 7.13 -23.56 -13.18
CA LEU A 525 7.64 -24.74 -12.50
C LEU A 525 6.88 -24.98 -11.20
N ARG A 526 6.73 -26.23 -10.79
CA ARG A 526 6.22 -26.59 -9.45
C ARG A 526 7.28 -26.28 -8.40
N ALA A 527 6.90 -26.35 -7.12
CA ALA A 527 7.82 -26.09 -6.00
C ALA A 527 9.01 -27.08 -5.93
N ASP A 528 8.86 -28.28 -6.51
CA ASP A 528 9.94 -29.26 -6.69
C ASP A 528 10.75 -29.06 -7.98
N VAL A 529 10.53 -27.93 -8.68
CA VAL A 529 11.16 -27.53 -9.94
C VAL A 529 10.72 -28.38 -11.15
N SER A 530 9.77 -29.31 -10.98
CA SER A 530 9.22 -30.02 -12.14
C SER A 530 8.43 -29.07 -13.05
N ALA A 531 8.61 -29.20 -14.36
CA ALA A 531 7.93 -28.33 -15.33
C ALA A 531 6.41 -28.58 -15.35
N LYS A 532 5.63 -27.51 -15.41
CA LYS A 532 4.19 -27.58 -15.75
C LYS A 532 4.01 -27.56 -17.27
N PRO A 533 2.85 -28.01 -17.79
CA PRO A 533 2.51 -27.89 -19.22
C PRO A 533 2.72 -26.48 -19.81
N ALA A 534 2.51 -25.43 -19.02
CA ALA A 534 2.71 -24.05 -19.46
C ALA A 534 4.19 -23.72 -19.78
N ALA A 535 5.16 -24.41 -19.17
CA ALA A 535 6.59 -24.15 -19.38
C ALA A 535 7.05 -24.58 -20.79
N VAL A 536 6.43 -25.63 -21.35
CA VAL A 536 6.75 -26.16 -22.69
C VAL A 536 6.44 -25.16 -23.80
N LEU A 537 5.60 -24.16 -23.52
CA LEU A 537 5.16 -23.16 -24.50
C LEU A 537 6.23 -22.15 -24.88
N PHE A 538 7.32 -22.12 -24.12
CA PHE A 538 8.45 -21.23 -24.34
C PHE A 538 9.62 -21.95 -25.05
N GLU A 539 9.50 -23.26 -25.27
CA GLU A 539 10.46 -24.01 -26.09
C GLU A 539 10.41 -23.57 -27.55
N ALA A 540 11.56 -23.59 -28.22
CA ALA A 540 11.67 -23.18 -29.62
C ALA A 540 10.77 -24.04 -30.52
N GLY A 541 9.83 -23.39 -31.22
CA GLY A 541 8.89 -24.06 -32.14
C GLY A 541 7.62 -24.61 -31.48
N ALA A 542 7.33 -24.25 -30.23
CA ALA A 542 6.09 -24.64 -29.56
C ALA A 542 4.83 -24.15 -30.34
N GLN A 543 3.86 -25.05 -30.55
CA GLN A 543 2.60 -24.72 -31.23
C GLN A 543 1.59 -24.13 -30.24
N LEU A 544 1.43 -22.81 -30.28
CA LEU A 544 0.52 -22.10 -29.37
C LEU A 544 -0.97 -22.35 -29.69
N THR A 545 -1.30 -22.75 -30.93
CA THR A 545 -2.69 -22.94 -31.40
C THR A 545 -3.29 -24.31 -31.06
N THR A 546 -2.49 -25.27 -30.61
CA THR A 546 -2.93 -26.65 -30.38
C THR A 546 -3.24 -26.95 -28.92
N ILE A 547 -3.20 -25.97 -28.01
CA ILE A 547 -3.48 -26.21 -26.60
C ILE A 547 -4.98 -26.37 -26.39
N PRO A 548 -5.44 -27.57 -25.97
CA PRO A 548 -6.86 -27.77 -25.71
C PRO A 548 -7.31 -26.92 -24.53
N ALA A 549 -8.50 -26.33 -24.66
CA ALA A 549 -9.19 -25.73 -23.52
C ALA A 549 -9.45 -26.80 -22.43
N PRO A 550 -9.70 -26.39 -21.17
CA PRO A 550 -9.97 -27.32 -20.08
C PRO A 550 -11.09 -28.29 -20.45
N GLY A 551 -10.83 -29.59 -20.35
CA GLY A 551 -11.78 -30.64 -20.70
C GLY A 551 -12.78 -30.90 -19.58
N LEU A 552 -13.83 -31.70 -19.85
CA LEU A 552 -14.86 -32.05 -18.85
C LEU A 552 -14.27 -32.66 -17.56
N LEU A 553 -13.14 -33.37 -17.66
CA LEU A 553 -12.44 -33.94 -16.51
C LEU A 553 -11.79 -32.88 -15.61
N ASP A 554 -11.32 -31.76 -16.17
CA ASP A 554 -10.80 -30.62 -15.38
C ASP A 554 -11.91 -29.96 -14.57
N TYR A 555 -13.13 -29.92 -15.11
CA TYR A 555 -14.31 -29.47 -14.40
C TYR A 555 -14.73 -30.47 -13.32
N ALA A 556 -14.66 -31.78 -13.59
CA ALA A 556 -15.03 -32.82 -12.64
C ALA A 556 -14.12 -32.88 -11.40
N THR A 557 -12.84 -32.47 -11.51
CA THR A 557 -11.90 -32.40 -10.39
C THR A 557 -11.95 -31.08 -9.64
N SER A 558 -12.69 -30.08 -10.13
CA SER A 558 -12.86 -28.78 -9.48
C SER A 558 -13.74 -28.88 -8.23
N LYS A 559 -13.26 -28.33 -7.10
CA LYS A 559 -13.98 -28.34 -5.81
C LYS A 559 -15.38 -27.74 -5.92
N PHE A 560 -15.55 -26.68 -6.71
CA PHE A 560 -16.85 -26.05 -6.97
C PHE A 560 -17.83 -27.04 -7.63
N TRP A 561 -17.42 -27.68 -8.72
CA TRP A 561 -18.29 -28.60 -9.47
C TRP A 561 -18.57 -29.88 -8.71
N ILE A 562 -17.59 -30.41 -7.96
CA ILE A 562 -17.81 -31.54 -7.05
C ILE A 562 -18.96 -31.22 -6.08
N LEU A 563 -19.01 -30.01 -5.53
CA LEU A 563 -20.10 -29.59 -4.64
C LEU A 563 -21.41 -29.35 -5.36
N VAL A 564 -21.40 -28.74 -6.54
CA VAL A 564 -22.60 -28.59 -7.37
C VAL A 564 -23.19 -29.97 -7.69
N PHE A 565 -22.37 -30.93 -8.11
CA PHE A 565 -22.80 -32.31 -8.34
C PHE A 565 -23.30 -32.99 -7.06
N ALA A 566 -22.61 -32.82 -5.93
CA ALA A 566 -23.07 -33.36 -4.64
C ALA A 566 -24.42 -32.77 -4.22
N ALA A 567 -24.63 -31.46 -4.42
CA ALA A 567 -25.88 -30.77 -4.13
C ALA A 567 -27.01 -31.23 -5.06
N LEU A 568 -26.73 -31.39 -6.35
CA LEU A 568 -27.69 -31.94 -7.33
C LEU A 568 -28.07 -33.38 -6.98
N LEU A 569 -27.11 -34.23 -6.59
CA LEU A 569 -27.36 -35.60 -6.15
C LEU A 569 -28.18 -35.66 -4.85
N ALA A 570 -27.87 -34.78 -3.88
CA ALA A 570 -28.65 -34.66 -2.66
C ALA A 570 -30.09 -34.20 -2.96
N GLY A 571 -30.27 -33.20 -3.83
CA GLY A 571 -31.57 -32.72 -4.28
C GLY A 571 -32.38 -33.80 -5.00
N ALA A 572 -31.75 -34.56 -5.91
CA ALA A 572 -32.36 -35.71 -6.57
C ALA A 572 -32.75 -36.82 -5.57
N GLY A 573 -31.89 -37.09 -4.57
CA GLY A 573 -32.19 -38.01 -3.48
C GLY A 573 -33.40 -37.59 -2.65
N VAL A 574 -33.52 -36.30 -2.32
CA VAL A 574 -34.69 -35.74 -1.61
C VAL A 574 -35.95 -35.87 -2.47
N LEU A 575 -35.89 -35.54 -3.77
CA LEU A 575 -37.02 -35.69 -4.69
C LEU A 575 -37.47 -37.14 -4.82
N LEU A 576 -36.54 -38.08 -4.94
CA LEU A 576 -36.82 -39.52 -4.95
C LEU A 576 -37.45 -40.00 -3.62
N TRP A 577 -36.96 -39.51 -2.49
CA TRP A 577 -37.53 -39.81 -1.17
C TRP A 577 -38.96 -39.26 -1.02
N VAL A 578 -39.21 -38.01 -1.42
CA VAL A 578 -40.55 -37.40 -1.43
C VAL A 578 -41.48 -38.19 -2.35
N HIS A 579 -41.02 -38.56 -3.55
CA HIS A 579 -41.79 -39.36 -4.50
C HIS A 579 -42.15 -40.73 -3.94
N ARG A 580 -41.18 -41.44 -3.33
CA ARG A 580 -41.43 -42.73 -2.64
C ARG A 580 -42.41 -42.58 -1.47
N ARG A 581 -42.29 -41.52 -0.67
CA ARG A 581 -43.20 -41.25 0.47
C ARG A 581 -44.62 -40.93 0.01
N ARG A 582 -44.78 -40.19 -1.09
CA ARG A 582 -46.09 -39.92 -1.74
C ARG A 582 -46.71 -41.20 -2.32
N ARG A 583 -45.93 -42.09 -2.95
CA ARG A 583 -46.41 -43.40 -3.42
C ARG A 583 -46.89 -44.30 -2.27
N LYS A 584 -46.11 -44.42 -1.17
CA LYS A 584 -46.54 -45.19 0.01
C LYS A 584 -47.82 -44.65 0.64
N ARG A 585 -47.99 -43.32 0.74
CA ARG A 585 -49.24 -42.70 1.21
C ARG A 585 -50.44 -42.95 0.28
N ARG A 586 -50.23 -43.08 -1.03
CA ARG A 586 -51.30 -43.47 -1.98
C ARG A 586 -51.70 -44.95 -1.87
N GLN A 587 -50.79 -45.83 -1.44
CA GLN A 587 -51.07 -47.25 -1.21
C GLN A 587 -51.68 -47.56 0.17
N GLN A 588 -51.63 -46.62 1.12
CA GLN A 588 -52.22 -46.77 2.47
C GLN A 588 -53.60 -46.10 2.63
N LYS A 589 -54.29 -45.76 1.53
CA LYS A 589 -55.71 -45.38 1.60
C LYS A 589 -56.55 -46.68 1.57
N PRO A 590 -57.20 -47.10 2.67
CA PRO A 590 -58.02 -48.31 2.68
C PRO A 590 -59.32 -48.05 1.92
N GLY A 591 -59.78 -49.05 1.18
CA GLY A 591 -61.11 -49.05 0.59
C GLY A 591 -62.19 -48.99 1.67
N SER A 592 -63.14 -48.08 1.51
CA SER A 592 -64.45 -48.16 2.13
C SER A 592 -65.39 -48.82 1.10
N ALA A 593 -65.64 -50.11 1.27
CA ALA A 593 -66.84 -50.75 0.76
C ALA A 593 -67.86 -50.77 1.90
N ASP A 594 -69.03 -50.17 1.69
CA ASP A 594 -70.31 -50.85 1.86
C ASP A 594 -71.46 -49.95 1.38
N SER A 595 -72.30 -50.54 0.53
CA SER A 595 -73.59 -50.03 0.03
C SER A 595 -74.71 -50.44 1.01
N PRO A 596 -75.98 -49.99 0.87
CA PRO A 596 -76.84 -50.57 -0.18
C PRO A 596 -77.90 -49.63 -0.79
N THR A 597 -78.28 -49.96 -2.04
CA THR A 597 -79.62 -49.88 -2.72
C THR A 597 -80.51 -48.64 -2.49
N THR A 598 -81.07 -47.98 -3.50
CA THR A 598 -82.09 -48.54 -4.42
C THR A 598 -82.40 -47.54 -5.55
N GLY A 599 -82.58 -48.05 -6.79
CA GLY A 599 -83.65 -47.63 -7.72
C GLY A 599 -83.50 -46.33 -8.53
N GLN A 600 -83.30 -46.47 -9.84
CA GLN A 600 -84.36 -46.35 -10.87
C GLN A 600 -83.86 -45.72 -12.19
N HIS A 601 -84.25 -46.39 -13.28
CA HIS A 601 -84.20 -46.05 -14.72
C HIS A 601 -84.45 -44.55 -15.02
N ASP A 602 -83.90 -43.91 -16.06
CA ASP A 602 -83.98 -44.30 -17.46
C ASP A 602 -83.00 -43.54 -18.39
N ARG A 603 -82.73 -44.22 -19.51
CA ARG A 603 -82.22 -43.92 -20.87
C ARG A 603 -82.06 -42.47 -21.47
N PRO A 604 -81.43 -42.35 -22.68
CA PRO A 604 -80.39 -41.37 -23.01
C PRO A 604 -80.77 -40.35 -24.11
N GLY A 605 -79.86 -39.42 -24.41
CA GLY A 605 -79.83 -38.62 -25.64
C GLY A 605 -79.11 -37.29 -25.39
N SER A 606 -77.87 -37.11 -25.85
CA SER A 606 -77.51 -36.68 -27.21
C SER A 606 -77.21 -35.16 -27.28
N THR A 607 -75.91 -34.86 -27.23
CA THR A 607 -75.17 -33.91 -28.11
C THR A 607 -75.49 -32.40 -28.05
N PRO A 608 -74.62 -31.51 -28.60
CA PRO A 608 -73.61 -30.80 -27.82
C PRO A 608 -73.73 -29.26 -27.92
N GLN A 609 -73.06 -28.54 -27.00
CA GLN A 609 -72.18 -27.40 -27.31
C GLN A 609 -71.30 -27.08 -26.12
#